data_AF-B4R2K7-F1
#
_entry.id   AF-B4R2K7-F1
#
_cell.length_a   1.000
_cell.length_b   1.000
_cell.length_c   1.000
_cell.angle_alpha   90.00
_cell.angle_beta   90.00
_cell.angle_gamma   90.00
#
_symmetry.space_group_name_H-M   'P 1'
#
loop_
_entity.id
_entity.type
_entity.pdbx_description
1 polymer ?
#
loop_
_entity_poly.entity_id
_entity_poly.type
_entity_poly.pdbx_seq_one_letter_code
_entity_poly.pdbx_strand_id
1 'polypeptide(L)'
;MIVAMHRPYKRSNNAHFKAFVCAGLNSHLLVERLNLILSCHEMVDTYYSTDSYVARTGFRDSLRSIDALSRFEFDLPVDLAIRHFRNI
;
A
#
# COMPACT_ATOMS: atom_id res chain seq x y z
N MET A 1 -1.12 -0.07 -16.20
CA MET A 1 -2.50 0.45 -16.36
C MET A 1 -3.13 0.72 -14.99
N ILE A 2 -2.59 1.68 -14.23
CA ILE A 2 -3.16 2.24 -12.98
C ILE A 2 -2.95 3.76 -13.01
N VAL A 3 -1.73 4.20 -13.34
CA VAL A 3 -1.37 5.62 -13.54
C VAL A 3 -2.27 6.33 -14.56
N ALA A 4 -2.72 5.63 -15.62
CA ALA A 4 -3.55 6.22 -16.67
C ALA A 4 -4.98 6.56 -16.21
N MET A 5 -5.55 5.79 -15.28
CA MET A 5 -6.90 6.05 -14.76
C MET A 5 -6.93 7.15 -13.69
N HIS A 6 -5.78 7.47 -13.10
CA HIS A 6 -5.66 8.44 -12.01
C HIS A 6 -5.25 9.86 -12.42
N ARG A 7 -4.89 10.10 -13.69
CA ARG A 7 -4.54 11.45 -14.18
C ARG A 7 -5.67 12.50 -14.11
N PRO A 8 -6.98 12.19 -14.22
CA PRO A 8 -8.00 13.24 -14.23
C PRO A 8 -8.30 13.87 -12.86
N TYR A 9 -7.83 13.28 -11.75
CA TYR A 9 -8.38 13.58 -10.40
C TYR A 9 -7.41 14.19 -9.38
N LYS A 10 -6.19 14.63 -9.76
CA LYS A 10 -5.20 15.24 -8.84
C LYS A 10 -5.08 14.48 -7.50
N ARG A 11 -5.06 13.15 -7.53
CA ARG A 11 -5.03 12.33 -6.31
C ARG A 11 -3.69 12.51 -5.61
N SER A 12 -3.74 12.83 -4.30
CA SER A 12 -2.53 12.93 -3.48
C SER A 12 -1.83 11.58 -3.37
N ASN A 13 -0.52 11.58 -3.11
CA ASN A 13 0.24 10.35 -2.87
C ASN A 13 -0.39 9.49 -1.75
N ASN A 14 -1.01 10.12 -0.76
CA ASN A 14 -1.77 9.43 0.29
C ASN A 14 -2.97 8.65 -0.26
N ALA A 15 -3.71 9.21 -1.23
CA ALA A 15 -4.85 8.51 -1.85
C ALA A 15 -4.39 7.31 -2.69
N HIS A 16 -3.27 7.44 -3.41
CA HIS A 16 -2.67 6.31 -4.13
C HIS A 16 -2.18 5.23 -3.17
N PHE A 17 -1.55 5.62 -2.06
CA PHE A 17 -1.07 4.68 -1.05
C PHE A 17 -2.23 3.92 -0.39
N LYS A 18 -3.32 4.60 -0.02
CA LYS A 18 -4.53 3.94 0.50
C LYS A 18 -5.11 2.94 -0.48
N ALA A 19 -5.23 3.31 -1.77
CA ALA A 19 -5.71 2.41 -2.81
C ALA A 19 -4.79 1.18 -2.96
N PHE A 20 -3.46 1.37 -2.91
CA PHE A 20 -2.49 0.27 -2.93
C PHE A 20 -2.70 -0.69 -1.75
N VAL A 21 -2.88 -0.18 -0.53
CA VAL A 21 -3.14 -1.01 0.65
C VAL A 21 -4.45 -1.77 0.51
N CYS A 22 -5.55 -1.11 0.11
CA CYS A 22 -6.84 -1.78 -0.12
C CYS A 22 -6.75 -2.88 -1.19
N ALA A 23 -6.06 -2.61 -2.30
CA ALA A 23 -5.87 -3.62 -3.35
C ALA A 23 -5.02 -4.80 -2.87
N GLY A 24 -4.00 -4.54 -2.05
CA GLY A 24 -3.19 -5.59 -1.42
C GLY A 24 -3.99 -6.46 -0.47
N LEU A 25 -4.84 -5.87 0.36
CA LEU A 25 -5.71 -6.60 1.30
C LEU A 25 -6.75 -7.46 0.56
N ASN A 26 -7.44 -6.88 -0.43
CA ASN A 26 -8.43 -7.63 -1.23
C ASN A 26 -7.83 -8.79 -2.03
N SER A 27 -6.52 -8.78 -2.28
CA SER A 27 -5.83 -9.83 -3.04
C SER A 27 -5.00 -10.78 -2.18
N HIS A 28 -4.95 -10.58 -0.85
CA HIS A 28 -4.07 -11.32 0.07
C HIS A 28 -2.57 -11.20 -0.24
N LEU A 29 -2.17 -10.22 -1.06
CA LEU A 29 -0.78 -10.03 -1.50
C LEU A 29 -0.13 -8.78 -0.89
N LEU A 30 -0.73 -8.16 0.14
CA LEU A 30 -0.20 -6.93 0.73
C LEU A 30 1.22 -7.13 1.29
N VAL A 31 1.46 -8.23 2.02
CA VAL A 31 2.76 -8.54 2.62
C VAL A 31 3.82 -8.74 1.55
N GLU A 32 3.53 -9.54 0.52
CA GLU A 32 4.44 -9.79 -0.59
C GLU A 32 4.81 -8.49 -1.32
N ARG A 33 3.82 -7.65 -1.62
CA ARG A 33 4.03 -6.37 -2.31
C ARG A 33 4.83 -5.38 -1.48
N LEU A 34 4.59 -5.29 -0.17
CA LEU A 34 5.39 -4.45 0.73
C LEU A 34 6.82 -4.99 0.85
N ASN A 35 6.98 -6.31 0.99
CA ASN A 35 8.29 -6.94 1.08
C ASN A 35 9.12 -6.70 -0.19
N LEU A 36 8.51 -6.78 -1.37
CA LEU A 36 9.19 -6.48 -2.63
C LEU A 36 9.71 -5.04 -2.69
N ILE A 37 8.90 -4.07 -2.25
CA ILE A 37 9.30 -2.66 -2.22
C ILE A 37 10.44 -2.45 -1.22
N LEU A 38 10.30 -2.99 0.00
CA LEU A 38 11.26 -2.77 1.09
C LEU A 38 12.54 -3.61 0.96
N SER A 39 12.54 -4.64 0.11
CA SER A 39 13.75 -5.40 -0.24
C SER A 39 14.66 -4.64 -1.21
N CYS A 40 14.18 -3.56 -1.84
CA CYS A 40 15.00 -2.74 -2.72
C CYS A 40 15.88 -1.79 -1.88
N HIS A 41 17.15 -2.17 -1.69
CA HIS A 41 18.12 -1.40 -0.91
C HIS A 41 18.24 0.06 -1.38
N GLU A 42 18.31 0.30 -2.69
CA GLU A 42 18.41 1.65 -3.23
C GLU A 42 17.21 2.53 -2.83
N MET A 43 16.00 1.96 -2.80
CA MET A 43 14.83 2.69 -2.31
C MET A 43 14.90 2.94 -0.80
N VAL A 44 15.36 1.96 -0.01
CA VAL A 44 15.50 2.15 1.43
C VAL A 44 16.51 3.25 1.73
N ASP A 45 17.68 3.20 1.11
CA ASP A 45 18.76 4.17 1.32
C ASP A 45 18.39 5.59 0.83
N THR A 46 17.60 5.69 -0.23
CA THR A 46 17.17 6.99 -0.79
C THR A 46 16.06 7.65 0.02
N TYR A 47 15.09 6.86 0.52
CA TYR A 47 13.85 7.38 1.08
C TYR A 47 13.72 7.23 2.60
N TYR A 48 14.62 6.48 3.25
CA TYR A 48 14.61 6.26 4.69
C TYR A 48 15.94 6.67 5.33
N SER A 49 15.86 7.34 6.47
CA SER A 49 17.04 7.59 7.30
C SER A 49 17.61 6.26 7.83
N THR A 50 18.92 6.20 8.05
CA THR A 50 19.62 5.04 8.64
C THR A 50 19.06 4.64 10.01
N ASP A 51 18.57 5.60 10.80
CA ASP A 51 17.94 5.35 12.09
C ASP A 51 16.44 5.04 12.01
N SER A 52 15.87 5.05 10.80
CA SER A 52 14.47 4.73 10.60
C SER A 52 14.18 3.29 11.00
N TYR A 53 12.94 3.07 11.44
CA TYR A 53 12.47 1.74 11.78
C TYR A 53 12.62 0.73 10.63
N VAL A 54 12.36 1.14 9.38
CA VAL A 54 12.53 0.30 8.19
C VAL A 54 13.99 -0.10 8.00
N ALA A 55 14.91 0.87 8.01
CA ALA A 55 16.34 0.59 7.81
C ALA A 55 16.93 -0.29 8.94
N ARG A 56 16.49 -0.07 10.19
CA ARG A 56 17.03 -0.80 11.35
C ARG A 56 16.49 -2.22 11.52
N THR A 57 15.25 -2.48 11.12
CA THR A 57 14.56 -3.76 11.39
C THR A 57 14.29 -4.58 10.14
N GLY A 58 14.43 -3.98 8.96
CA GLY A 58 13.93 -4.53 7.70
C GLY A 58 12.40 -4.65 7.68
N PHE A 59 11.68 -3.97 8.58
CA PHE A 59 10.22 -3.95 8.69
C PHE A 59 9.58 -5.33 8.89
N ARG A 60 10.36 -6.33 9.33
CA ARG A 60 9.96 -7.76 9.32
C ARG A 60 8.85 -8.09 10.31
N ASP A 61 8.86 -7.45 11.46
CA ASP A 61 7.84 -7.58 12.50
C ASP A 61 6.51 -6.92 12.09
N SER A 62 6.58 -5.77 11.41
CA SER A 62 5.41 -5.17 10.77
C SER A 62 4.83 -6.07 9.69
N LEU A 63 5.66 -6.65 8.81
CA LEU A 63 5.20 -7.61 7.79
C LEU A 63 4.49 -8.83 8.43
N ARG A 64 5.05 -9.39 9.51
CA ARG A 64 4.42 -10.48 10.26
C ARG A 64 3.07 -10.07 10.86
N SER A 65 2.98 -8.85 11.38
CA SER A 65 1.74 -8.34 11.97
C SER A 65 0.65 -8.13 10.92
N ILE A 66 1.04 -7.67 9.73
CA ILE A 66 0.14 -7.52 8.57
C ILE A 66 -0.28 -8.88 8.02
N ASP A 67 0.59 -9.89 8.04
CA ASP A 67 0.27 -11.25 7.56
C ASP A 67 -0.87 -11.90 8.34
N ALA A 68 -1.06 -11.52 9.60
CA ALA A 68 -2.23 -11.94 10.37
C ALA A 68 -3.57 -11.47 9.76
N LEU A 69 -3.56 -10.50 8.84
CA LEU A 69 -4.75 -10.05 8.11
C LEU A 69 -5.07 -10.95 6.91
N SER A 70 -4.12 -11.72 6.39
CA SER A 70 -4.29 -12.62 5.23
C SER A 70 -5.34 -13.72 5.46
N ARG A 71 -5.82 -13.91 6.69
CA ARG A 71 -6.91 -14.84 7.04
C ARG A 71 -8.31 -14.28 6.82
N PHE A 72 -8.44 -12.99 6.52
CA PHE A 72 -9.73 -12.32 6.35
C PHE A 72 -9.96 -11.98 4.88
N GLU A 73 -11.14 -12.28 4.37
CA GLU A 73 -11.56 -11.85 3.04
C GLU A 73 -11.98 -10.38 3.08
N PHE A 74 -11.24 -9.54 2.36
CA PHE A 74 -11.52 -8.11 2.26
C PHE A 74 -12.20 -7.77 0.94
N ASP A 75 -13.25 -6.94 1.01
CA ASP A 75 -13.87 -6.26 -0.15
C ASP A 75 -13.86 -4.74 0.07
N LEU A 76 -12.66 -4.16 0.06
CA LEU A 76 -12.45 -2.73 0.29
C LEU A 76 -12.56 -1.95 -1.03
N PRO A 77 -13.15 -0.75 -1.02
CA PRO A 77 -13.18 0.11 -2.20
C PRO A 77 -11.76 0.62 -2.52
N VAL A 78 -11.14 0.07 -3.56
CA VAL A 78 -9.84 0.52 -4.07
C VAL A 78 -9.95 1.91 -4.72
N ASP A 79 -11.14 2.24 -5.24
CA ASP A 79 -11.43 3.54 -5.84
C ASP A 79 -12.29 4.42 -4.89
N LEU A 80 -11.62 5.16 -4.02
CA LEU A 80 -12.26 6.06 -3.05
C LEU A 80 -13.07 7.23 -3.68
N ALA A 81 -13.09 7.45 -5.00
CA ALA A 81 -13.91 8.52 -5.61
C ALA A 81 -15.29 8.08 -6.10
N ILE A 82 -15.56 6.78 -6.28
CA ILE A 82 -16.83 6.37 -6.91
C ILE A 82 -17.99 6.33 -5.90
N ARG A 83 -17.72 6.23 -4.59
CA ARG A 83 -18.78 6.22 -3.57
C ARG A 83 -19.37 7.60 -3.28
N HIS A 84 -18.67 8.70 -3.56
CA HIS A 84 -19.25 10.04 -3.36
C HIS A 84 -20.24 10.48 -4.44
N PHE A 85 -20.41 9.70 -5.52
CA PHE A 85 -21.37 10.00 -6.59
C PHE A 85 -22.56 9.02 -6.65
N ARG A 86 -22.78 8.19 -5.62
CA ARG A 86 -23.94 7.27 -5.57
C ARG A 86 -25.15 7.78 -4.80
N ASN A 87 -25.20 9.06 -4.41
CA ASN A 87 -26.37 9.68 -3.79
C ASN A 87 -26.49 11.17 -4.17
N ILE A 88 -26.81 11.45 -5.44
CA ILE A 88 -27.57 12.65 -5.85
C ILE A 88 -28.56 12.21 -6.91
#